data_AF-A0A533S0G7-F1
#
_entry.id   AF-A0A533S0G7-F1
#
_cell.length_a   1.000
_cell.length_b   1.000
_cell.length_c   1.000
_cell.angle_alpha   90.00
_cell.angle_beta   90.00
_cell.angle_gamma   90.00
#
_symmetry.space_group_name_H-M   'P 1'
#
loop_
_entity.id
_entity.type
_entity.pdbx_description
1 polymer ?
#
loop_
_entity_poly.entity_id
_entity_poly.type
_entity_poly.pdbx_seq_one_letter_code
_entity_poly.pdbx_strand_id
1 'polypeptide(L)'
;MKGQILHVSDGEAYLCIGSAEGAKAGQEFPVYRYIMLPGTGPKQTPPSFKREAVGSVKITQVVDVHYAKAAILRGGIKVNDVAELAP
;
A
#
# COMPACT_ATOMS: atom_id res chain seq x y z
N MET A 1 -7.44 -7.81 3.07
CA MET A 1 -6.01 -8.09 2.80
C MET A 1 -5.28 -6.76 2.74
N LYS A 2 -4.17 -6.58 3.47
CA LYS A 2 -3.52 -5.27 3.63
C LYS A 2 -2.01 -5.39 3.77
N GLY A 3 -1.25 -4.53 3.09
CA GLY A 3 0.20 -4.51 3.16
C GLY A 3 0.79 -3.23 2.59
N GLN A 4 2.06 -2.97 2.90
CA GLN A 4 2.77 -1.75 2.51
C GLN A 4 3.51 -1.91 1.17
N ILE A 5 3.64 -0.82 0.43
CA ILE A 5 4.50 -0.72 -0.75
C ILE A 5 5.96 -0.64 -0.27
N LEU A 6 6.74 -1.65 -0.67
CA LEU A 6 8.16 -1.81 -0.30
C LEU A 6 9.08 -1.10 -1.30
N HIS A 7 8.72 -1.12 -2.58
CA HIS A 7 9.52 -0.55 -3.65
C HIS A 7 8.63 -0.10 -4.81
N VAL A 8 9.08 0.92 -5.56
CA VAL A 8 8.44 1.44 -6.77
C VAL A 8 9.54 1.71 -7.80
N SER A 9 9.45 1.10 -8.98
CA SER A 9 10.33 1.37 -10.12
C SER A 9 9.55 1.16 -11.41
N ASP A 10 9.71 2.05 -12.39
CA ASP A 10 9.26 1.85 -13.78
C ASP A 10 7.79 1.39 -13.94
N GLY A 11 6.88 1.99 -13.19
CA GLY A 11 5.45 1.63 -13.24
C GLY A 11 5.10 0.32 -12.53
N GLU A 12 6.06 -0.27 -11.82
CA GLU A 12 5.88 -1.47 -11.01
C GLU A 12 6.04 -1.14 -9.51
N ALA A 13 5.45 -1.98 -8.68
CA ALA A 13 5.55 -1.90 -7.24
C ALA A 13 5.71 -3.29 -6.62
N TYR A 14 6.47 -3.37 -5.53
CA TYR A 14 6.51 -4.53 -4.66
C TYR A 14 5.70 -4.24 -3.40
N LEU A 15 4.86 -5.18 -2.99
CA LEU A 15 3.97 -5.03 -1.84
C LEU A 15 4.17 -6.16 -0.85
N CYS A 16 4.12 -5.84 0.44
CA CYS A 16 4.15 -6.80 1.55
C CYS A 16 2.80 -7.52 1.69
N ILE A 17 2.42 -8.23 0.62
CA ILE A 17 1.22 -9.03 0.47
C ILE A 17 1.63 -10.24 -0.37
N GLY A 18 1.84 -11.39 0.27
CA GLY A 18 2.28 -12.63 -0.36
C GLY A 18 1.23 -13.74 -0.26
N SER A 19 1.66 -14.98 -0.47
CA SER A 19 0.75 -16.13 -0.42
C SER A 19 0.17 -16.40 0.96
N ALA A 20 0.84 -15.98 2.06
CA ALA A 20 0.31 -16.11 3.42
C ALA A 20 -0.96 -15.28 3.64
N GLU A 21 -1.07 -14.14 2.96
CA GLU A 21 -2.26 -13.29 2.99
C GLU A 21 -3.31 -13.72 1.97
N GLY A 22 -3.01 -14.71 1.12
CA GLY A 22 -3.88 -15.22 0.06
C GLY A 22 -3.78 -14.47 -1.26
N ALA A 23 -2.64 -13.82 -1.53
CA ALA A 23 -2.40 -13.06 -2.76
C ALA A 23 -2.55 -13.93 -4.02
N LYS A 24 -3.10 -13.35 -5.08
CA LYS A 24 -3.27 -13.97 -6.40
C LYS A 24 -2.98 -12.94 -7.49
N ALA A 25 -2.37 -13.39 -8.58
CA ALA A 25 -2.23 -12.57 -9.78
C ALA A 25 -3.61 -12.13 -10.30
N GLY A 26 -3.67 -10.91 -10.81
CA GLY A 26 -4.89 -10.27 -11.29
C GLY A 26 -5.69 -9.51 -10.23
N GLN A 27 -5.38 -9.67 -8.94
CA GLN A 27 -6.05 -8.90 -7.88
C GLN A 27 -5.64 -7.43 -7.92
N GLU A 28 -6.63 -6.54 -7.79
CA GLU A 28 -6.43 -5.10 -7.80
C GLU A 28 -6.61 -4.52 -6.40
N PHE A 29 -5.67 -3.66 -5.99
CA PHE A 29 -5.64 -3.06 -4.67
C PHE A 29 -5.69 -1.54 -4.81
N PRO A 30 -6.67 -0.88 -4.17
CA PRO A 30 -6.58 0.53 -3.85
C PRO A 30 -5.36 0.80 -2.98
N VAL A 31 -4.69 1.94 -3.22
CA VAL A 31 -3.50 2.36 -2.48
C VAL A 31 -3.77 3.68 -1.76
N TYR A 32 -3.36 3.73 -0.49
CA TYR A 32 -3.57 4.86 0.41
C TYR A 32 -2.27 5.35 1.03
N ARG A 33 -2.17 6.66 1.25
CA ARG A 33 -1.09 7.28 2.02
C ARG A 33 -1.61 7.75 3.36
N TYR A 34 -0.86 7.46 4.42
CA TYR A 34 -1.15 7.94 5.76
C TYR A 34 -0.25 9.13 6.08
N ILE A 35 -0.84 10.31 6.21
CA ILE A 35 -0.13 11.56 6.44
C ILE A 35 -0.32 11.93 7.91
N MET A 36 0.80 12.04 8.64
CA MET A 36 0.77 12.55 10.01
C MET A 36 0.31 14.00 9.99
N LEU A 37 -0.74 14.29 10.75
CA LEU A 37 -1.23 15.66 10.88
C LEU A 37 -0.38 16.41 11.92
N PRO A 38 -0.14 17.72 11.71
CA PRO A 38 0.52 18.54 12.72
C PRO A 38 -0.23 18.44 14.04
N GLY A 39 0.49 18.20 15.14
CA GLY A 39 -0.09 18.23 16.47
C GLY A 39 -0.53 19.65 16.82
N THR A 40 -1.84 19.90 16.86
CA THR A 40 -2.41 21.19 17.29
C THR A 40 -2.75 21.20 18.79
N GLY A 41 -2.45 20.11 19.52
CA GLY A 41 -2.78 19.92 20.94
C GLY A 41 -1.56 19.97 21.87
N PRO A 42 -1.77 19.87 23.20
CA PRO A 42 -0.69 19.75 24.19
C PRO A 42 0.27 18.61 23.86
N LYS A 43 1.51 18.66 24.36
CA LYS A 43 2.59 17.66 24.13
C LYS A 43 2.21 16.19 24.40
N GLN A 44 1.06 15.93 25.03
CA GLN A 44 0.55 14.60 25.37
C GLN A 44 -0.53 14.07 24.41
N THR A 45 -0.97 14.85 23.42
CA THR A 45 -1.96 14.37 22.44
C THR A 45 -1.32 13.32 21.50
N PRO A 46 -1.92 12.13 21.34
CA PRO A 46 -1.43 11.14 20.39
C PRO A 46 -1.38 11.68 18.95
N PRO A 47 -0.43 11.24 18.12
CA PRO A 47 -0.37 11.64 16.73
C PRO A 47 -1.62 11.17 15.98
N SER A 48 -2.17 12.04 15.15
CA SER A 48 -3.29 11.73 14.26
C SER A 48 -2.79 11.57 12.82
N PHE A 49 -3.48 10.71 12.06
CA PHE A 49 -3.13 10.41 10.68
C PHE A 49 -4.35 10.60 9.77
N LYS A 50 -4.16 11.31 8.66
CA LYS A 50 -5.13 11.39 7.58
C LYS A 50 -4.83 10.30 6.57
N ARG A 51 -5.85 9.56 6.15
CA ARG A 51 -5.79 8.59 5.04
C ARG A 51 -6.17 9.29 3.74
N GLU A 52 -5.32 9.19 2.74
CA GLU A 52 -5.54 9.76 1.40
C GLU A 52 -5.47 8.65 0.35
N ALA A 53 -6.43 8.61 -0.57
CA ALA A 53 -6.36 7.70 -1.71
C ALA A 53 -5.38 8.24 -2.75
N VAL A 54 -4.36 7.45 -3.11
CA VAL A 54 -3.26 7.91 -3.97
C VAL A 54 -3.14 7.15 -5.29
N GLY A 55 -3.81 6.00 -5.43
CA GLY A 55 -3.76 5.22 -6.65
C GLY A 55 -4.33 3.82 -6.52
N SER A 56 -3.98 2.97 -7.49
CA SER A 56 -4.28 1.53 -7.44
C SER A 56 -3.22 0.72 -8.19
N VAL A 57 -3.06 -0.53 -7.77
CA VAL A 57 -2.10 -1.50 -8.32
C VAL A 57 -2.79 -2.81 -8.62
N LYS A 58 -2.19 -3.63 -9.49
CA LYS A 58 -2.65 -4.97 -9.82
C LYS A 58 -1.53 -5.97 -9.65
N ILE A 59 -1.72 -7.01 -8.83
CA ILE A 59 -0.72 -8.07 -8.67
C ILE A 59 -0.50 -8.74 -10.02
N THR A 60 0.74 -8.77 -10.48
CA THR A 60 1.15 -9.48 -11.70
C THR A 60 1.77 -10.83 -11.36
N GLN A 61 2.45 -10.93 -10.21
CA GLN A 61 3.08 -12.17 -9.76
C GLN A 61 3.17 -12.20 -8.23
N VAL A 62 2.80 -13.32 -7.61
CA VAL A 62 3.13 -13.59 -6.21
C VAL A 62 4.57 -14.12 -6.17
N VAL A 63 5.45 -13.48 -5.40
CA VAL A 63 6.87 -13.84 -5.38
C VAL A 63 7.11 -14.92 -4.34
N ASP A 64 6.63 -14.71 -3.11
CA ASP A 64 6.75 -15.69 -2.04
C ASP A 64 5.60 -15.53 -1.00
N VAL A 65 5.84 -16.03 0.21
CA VAL A 65 4.88 -15.99 1.32
C VAL A 65 4.67 -14.58 1.89
N HIS A 66 5.56 -13.62 1.62
CA HIS A 66 5.56 -12.29 2.22
C HIS A 66 5.27 -11.17 1.22
N TYR A 67 5.64 -11.33 -0.06
CA TYR A 67 5.47 -10.25 -1.03
C TYR A 67 5.09 -10.69 -2.44
N ALA A 68 4.56 -9.72 -3.16
CA ALA A 68 4.16 -9.83 -4.54
C ALA A 68 4.67 -8.64 -5.36
N LYS A 69 4.77 -8.86 -6.67
CA LYS A 69 5.00 -7.84 -7.68
C LYS A 69 3.66 -7.39 -8.26
N ALA A 70 3.50 -6.09 -8.45
CA ALA A 70 2.31 -5.49 -9.03
C ALA A 70 2.65 -4.42 -10.06
N ALA A 71 1.75 -4.23 -11.03
CA ALA A 71 1.76 -3.10 -11.94
C ALA A 71 0.96 -1.94 -11.33
N ILE A 72 1.47 -0.72 -11.47
CA ILE A 72 0.76 0.51 -11.11
C ILE A 72 -0.26 0.80 -12.21
N LEU A 73 -1.54 0.84 -11.84
CA LEU A 73 -2.61 1.14 -12.78
C LEU A 73 -2.82 2.65 -12.94
N ARG A 74 -2.73 3.38 -11.82
CA ARG A 74 -2.93 4.84 -11.77
C ARG A 74 -2.40 5.43 -10.47
N GLY A 75 -2.11 6.72 -10.52
CA GLY A 75 -1.78 7.53 -9.35
C GLY A 75 -0.28 7.64 -9.07
N GLY A 76 0.05 8.41 -8.02
CA GLY A 76 1.42 8.74 -7.61
C GLY A 76 1.87 7.91 -6.41
N ILE A 77 1.94 6.60 -6.60
CA ILE A 77 2.29 5.64 -5.55
C ILE A 77 3.77 5.77 -5.20
N LYS A 78 4.07 5.71 -3.89
CA LYS A 78 5.41 5.79 -3.33
C LYS A 78 5.62 4.66 -2.33
N VAL A 79 6.90 4.43 -2.02
CA VAL A 79 7.30 3.59 -0.88
C VAL A 79 6.59 4.09 0.39
N ASN A 80 6.17 3.15 1.23
CA ASN A 80 5.39 3.36 2.45
C ASN A 80 3.90 3.67 2.28
N ASP A 81 3.39 3.77 1.05
CA ASP A 81 1.95 3.71 0.84
C ASP A 81 1.42 2.32 1.18
N VAL A 82 0.10 2.20 1.39
CA VAL A 82 -0.55 0.96 1.84
C VAL A 82 -1.55 0.51 0.80
N ALA A 83 -1.34 -0.70 0.28
CA ALA A 83 -2.29 -1.42 -0.56
C ALA A 83 -3.28 -2.18 0.33
N GLU A 84 -4.57 -1.99 0.11
CA GLU A 84 -5.62 -2.56 0.97
C GLU A 84 -6.83 -2.96 0.16
N LEU A 85 -7.09 -4.27 0.12
CA LEU A 85 -8.35 -4.83 -0.35
C LEU A 85 -9.26 -4.95 0.87
N ALA A 86 -10.26 -4.07 0.93
CA ALA A 86 -11.32 -4.14 1.93
C ALA A 86 -12.06 -5.50 1.80
N PRO A 87 -12.54 -6.06 2.92
CA PRO A 87 -13.30 -7.31 2.91
C PRO A 87 -14.58 -7.23 2.06
#